data_AF-A0A3D0NJI5-F1
#
_entry.id   AF-A0A3D0NJI5-F1
#
_cell.length_a   1.000
_cell.length_b   1.000
_cell.length_c   1.000
_cell.angle_alpha   90.00
_cell.angle_beta   90.00
_cell.angle_gamma   90.00
#
_symmetry.space_group_name_H-M   'P 1'
#
loop_
_entity.id
_entity.type
_entity.pdbx_description
1 polymer ?
#
loop_
_entity_poly.entity_id
_entity_poly.type
_entity_poly.pdbx_seq_one_letter_code
_entity_poly.pdbx_strand_id
1 'polypeptide(L)'
;MTQSLGLTIESISVVCTGSRRGNAGDFPRIYDTLIGPSPYAGRRETWLIIRIRSLANGEALKCRDSAGIAALAATQRIAAALRCRGIRVKVASASEMIELDRRLGTRCLEPANRRWRALRDDSGWRSTYAYRPVDLTSSALGQAWSLPADAITQNLTIGSDGGVTATVTVHTAQPATVPPSVMLQTLPGRQAAAVAASMCIPRPEIRGLGKGRLQRGLIREVGSSGVLLGRSASGDRMSLPLTDPGQHSRVHIAADDAIAKRIVARTAATGERITVHTADASRWDSVRMPNVAITDQPRPARGSTVSVVDGTVQAVPRPRTVISVSPAATPRVSADVEIAQTAPGVVR
;
A
#
# COMPACT_ATOMS: atom_id res chain seq x y z
N MET A 1 4.92 -19.31 19.17
CA MET A 1 6.05 -18.82 18.36
C MET A 1 7.11 -18.23 19.27
N THR A 2 8.26 -18.89 19.40
CA THR A 2 9.35 -18.51 20.33
C THR A 2 10.49 -17.81 19.60
N GLN A 3 11.10 -16.85 20.26
CA GLN A 3 12.29 -16.11 19.85
C GLN A 3 13.43 -16.41 20.81
N SER A 4 14.66 -16.02 20.44
CA SER A 4 15.86 -16.19 21.26
C SER A 4 15.64 -15.74 22.71
N LEU A 5 16.22 -16.49 23.66
CA LEU A 5 16.15 -16.22 25.09
C LEU A 5 14.69 -16.16 25.61
N GLY A 6 13.88 -17.15 25.24
CA GLY A 6 12.57 -17.43 25.83
C GLY A 6 11.43 -16.45 25.51
N LEU A 7 11.66 -15.44 24.67
CA LEU A 7 10.62 -14.45 24.34
C LEU A 7 9.56 -15.08 23.42
N THR A 8 8.30 -15.03 23.82
CA THR A 8 7.16 -15.55 23.07
C THR A 8 6.38 -14.42 22.40
N ILE A 9 6.21 -14.56 21.08
CA ILE A 9 5.35 -13.69 20.28
C ILE A 9 3.90 -14.16 20.47
N GLU A 10 3.03 -13.24 20.86
CA GLU A 10 1.60 -13.50 21.01
C GLU A 10 0.93 -13.64 19.64
N SER A 11 1.20 -12.69 18.75
CA SER A 11 0.62 -12.67 17.42
C SER A 11 1.45 -11.86 16.43
N ILE A 12 1.28 -12.18 15.17
CA ILE A 12 1.83 -11.45 14.04
C ILE A 12 0.67 -11.07 13.13
N SER A 13 0.41 -9.76 12.98
CA SER A 13 -0.57 -9.25 12.02
C SER A 13 0.14 -8.76 10.77
N VAL A 14 -0.28 -9.25 9.60
CA VAL A 14 0.13 -8.74 8.31
C VAL A 14 -0.99 -7.86 7.78
N VAL A 15 -0.76 -6.56 7.80
CA VAL A 15 -1.74 -5.54 7.43
C VAL A 15 -1.35 -4.94 6.09
N CYS A 16 -2.17 -5.16 5.07
CA CYS A 16 -2.00 -4.56 3.76
C CYS A 16 -3.04 -3.45 3.60
N THR A 17 -2.59 -2.20 3.48
CA THR A 17 -3.48 -1.04 3.34
C THR A 17 -3.13 -0.24 2.10
N GLY A 18 -4.12 0.33 1.44
CA GLY A 18 -3.90 1.02 0.17
C GLY A 18 -5.18 1.42 -0.52
N SER A 19 -5.03 1.87 -1.77
CA SER A 19 -6.13 2.27 -2.62
C SER A 19 -5.88 1.82 -4.06
N ARG A 20 -6.97 1.60 -4.80
CA ARG A 20 -6.88 1.31 -6.23
C ARG A 20 -6.34 2.52 -6.99
N ARG A 21 -6.82 3.73 -6.66
CA ARG A 21 -6.49 4.98 -7.33
C ARG A 21 -6.21 6.11 -6.34
N GLY A 22 -5.65 7.20 -6.85
CA GLY A 22 -5.60 8.48 -6.16
C GLY A 22 -7.01 9.08 -5.96
N ASN A 23 -7.10 10.02 -5.03
CA ASN A 23 -8.35 10.69 -4.65
C ASN A 23 -8.44 12.16 -5.09
N ALA A 24 -7.43 12.69 -5.80
CA ALA A 24 -7.37 14.08 -6.21
C ALA A 24 -7.57 14.25 -7.73
N GLY A 25 -8.54 15.09 -8.12
CA GLY A 25 -8.92 15.33 -9.51
C GLY A 25 -9.77 14.22 -10.13
N ASP A 26 -10.15 14.41 -11.39
CA ASP A 26 -11.07 13.52 -12.11
C ASP A 26 -10.37 12.36 -12.82
N PHE A 27 -9.15 12.58 -13.30
CA PHE A 27 -8.39 11.58 -14.06
C PHE A 27 -8.23 10.23 -13.33
N PRO A 28 -7.99 10.15 -12.00
CA PRO A 28 -7.93 8.87 -11.31
C PRO A 28 -9.20 8.01 -11.47
N ARG A 29 -10.39 8.61 -11.58
CA ARG A 29 -11.65 7.86 -11.81
C ARG A 29 -11.69 7.27 -13.21
N ILE A 30 -11.29 8.04 -14.22
CA ILE A 30 -11.17 7.56 -15.61
C ILE A 30 -10.09 6.48 -15.69
N TYR A 31 -8.99 6.63 -14.96
CA TYR A 31 -7.93 5.64 -14.93
C TYR A 31 -8.40 4.30 -14.35
N ASP A 32 -9.22 4.31 -13.30
CA ASP A 32 -9.80 3.08 -12.72
C ASP A 32 -10.76 2.36 -13.69
N THR A 33 -11.45 3.08 -14.59
CA THR A 33 -12.24 2.41 -15.65
C THR A 33 -11.34 1.72 -16.69
N LEU A 34 -10.15 2.26 -16.99
CA LEU A 34 -9.17 1.60 -17.86
C LEU A 34 -8.62 0.32 -17.22
N ILE A 35 -8.42 0.33 -15.90
CA ILE A 35 -8.03 -0.85 -15.12
C ILE A 35 -9.19 -1.86 -15.05
N GLY A 36 -10.43 -1.39 -14.97
CA GLY A 36 -11.61 -2.24 -14.89
C GLY A 36 -11.63 -3.15 -13.65
N PRO A 37 -12.33 -4.30 -13.69
CA PRO A 37 -12.64 -5.09 -12.50
C PRO A 37 -11.48 -5.97 -11.99
N SER A 38 -10.30 -5.91 -12.61
CA SER A 38 -9.16 -6.73 -12.19
C SER A 38 -8.60 -6.28 -10.84
N PRO A 39 -8.15 -7.21 -9.98
CA PRO A 39 -7.42 -6.87 -8.77
C PRO A 39 -6.24 -5.95 -9.09
N TYR A 40 -6.24 -4.77 -8.49
CA TYR A 40 -5.22 -3.77 -8.76
C TYR A 40 -5.10 -2.83 -7.58
N ALA A 41 -3.88 -2.48 -7.21
CA ALA A 41 -3.61 -1.51 -6.16
C ALA A 41 -2.60 -0.47 -6.65
N GLY A 42 -3.08 0.71 -7.06
CA GLY A 42 -2.20 1.82 -7.43
C GLY A 42 -1.27 2.20 -6.28
N ARG A 43 -1.77 2.12 -5.04
CA ARG A 43 -0.98 2.23 -3.82
C ARG A 43 -1.30 1.07 -2.89
N ARG A 44 -0.26 0.41 -2.40
CA ARG A 44 -0.37 -0.63 -1.37
C ARG A 44 0.89 -0.66 -0.53
N GLU A 45 0.70 -0.55 0.76
CA GLU A 45 1.72 -0.68 1.78
C GLU A 45 1.41 -1.93 2.62
N THR A 46 2.45 -2.64 3.04
CA THR A 46 2.31 -3.84 3.87
C THR A 46 3.10 -3.69 5.15
N TRP A 47 2.41 -3.90 6.27
CA TRP A 47 2.92 -3.78 7.62
C TRP A 47 2.94 -5.14 8.29
N LEU A 48 4.02 -5.42 9.01
CA LEU A 48 4.15 -6.56 9.89
C LEU A 48 4.11 -6.07 11.34
N ILE A 49 2.99 -6.27 12.01
CA ILE A 49 2.80 -5.86 13.41
C ILE A 49 3.03 -7.07 14.31
N ILE A 50 4.13 -7.05 15.05
CA ILE A 50 4.53 -8.12 15.96
C ILE A 50 4.14 -7.71 17.38
N ARG A 51 3.33 -8.53 18.05
CA ARG A 51 2.87 -8.25 19.42
C ARG A 51 3.43 -9.27 20.40
N ILE A 52 3.94 -8.76 21.52
CA ILE A 52 4.35 -9.55 22.68
C ILE A 52 3.42 -9.21 23.86
N ARG A 53 3.18 -10.19 24.72
CA ARG A 53 2.43 -9.98 25.96
C ARG A 53 3.38 -9.92 27.13
N SER A 54 3.53 -8.75 27.77
CA SER A 54 4.53 -8.54 28.83
C SER A 54 4.38 -9.51 29.99
N LEU A 55 3.15 -9.70 30.50
CA LEU A 55 2.87 -10.61 31.63
C LEU A 55 3.28 -12.06 31.33
N ALA A 56 2.96 -12.57 30.13
CA ALA A 56 3.31 -13.92 29.73
C ALA A 56 4.82 -14.11 29.45
N ASN A 57 5.57 -13.01 29.33
CA ASN A 57 7.00 -12.99 29.07
C ASN A 57 7.82 -12.60 30.30
N GLY A 58 7.25 -12.61 31.50
CA GLY A 58 7.89 -12.13 32.74
C GLY A 58 9.33 -12.63 32.91
N GLU A 59 9.55 -13.95 32.88
CA GLU A 59 10.89 -14.56 33.01
C GLU A 59 11.86 -14.10 31.91
N ALA A 60 11.41 -14.07 30.66
CA ALA A 60 12.23 -13.63 29.55
C ALA A 60 12.58 -12.13 29.67
N LEU A 61 11.69 -11.32 30.25
CA LEU A 61 11.88 -9.88 30.40
C LEU A 61 12.76 -9.51 31.61
N LYS A 62 12.93 -10.38 32.61
CA LYS A 62 13.79 -10.12 33.79
C LYS A 62 15.23 -9.77 33.42
N CYS A 63 15.78 -10.40 32.38
CA CYS A 63 17.15 -10.18 31.93
C CYS A 63 17.28 -9.06 30.88
N ARG A 64 16.29 -8.15 30.77
CA ARG A 64 16.25 -7.10 29.74
C ARG A 64 15.79 -5.77 30.34
N ASP A 65 16.29 -4.68 29.77
CA ASP A 65 15.99 -3.32 30.25
C ASP A 65 14.50 -2.95 30.14
N SER A 66 13.82 -3.38 29.07
CA SER A 66 12.38 -3.17 28.91
C SER A 66 11.73 -4.13 27.92
N ALA A 67 10.40 -4.26 28.02
CA ALA A 67 9.59 -4.96 27.03
C ALA A 67 9.71 -4.32 25.63
N GLY A 68 9.85 -2.99 25.55
CA GLY A 68 10.04 -2.27 24.29
C GLY A 68 11.34 -2.66 23.59
N ILE A 69 12.46 -2.71 24.33
CA ILE A 69 13.76 -3.14 23.80
C ILE A 69 13.69 -4.61 23.35
N ALA A 70 13.03 -5.48 24.14
CA ALA A 70 12.82 -6.88 23.77
C ALA A 70 12.01 -7.03 22.46
N ALA A 71 10.94 -6.26 22.31
CA ALA A 71 10.11 -6.24 21.11
C ALA A 71 10.87 -5.71 19.89
N LEU A 72 11.66 -4.65 20.07
CA LEU A 72 12.50 -4.08 19.01
C LEU A 72 13.54 -5.09 18.54
N ALA A 73 14.25 -5.76 19.46
CA ALA A 73 15.25 -6.77 19.12
C ALA A 73 14.62 -7.97 18.39
N ALA A 74 13.43 -8.42 18.81
CA ALA A 74 12.68 -9.46 18.09
C ALA A 74 12.27 -9.02 16.68
N THR A 75 11.80 -7.77 16.55
CA THR A 75 11.42 -7.18 15.26
C THR A 75 12.63 -7.08 14.33
N GLN A 76 13.79 -6.65 14.82
CA GLN A 76 15.04 -6.58 14.05
C GLN A 76 15.49 -7.96 13.56
N ARG A 77 15.39 -9.01 14.40
CA ARG A 77 15.71 -10.38 13.99
C ARG A 77 14.75 -10.90 12.92
N ILE A 78 13.46 -10.67 13.07
CA ILE A 78 12.47 -11.03 12.05
C ILE A 78 12.75 -10.28 10.74
N ALA A 79 13.06 -8.98 10.83
CA ALA A 79 13.43 -8.19 9.66
C ALA A 79 14.70 -8.73 8.97
N ALA A 80 15.73 -9.11 9.73
CA ALA A 80 16.93 -9.74 9.19
C ALA A 80 16.62 -11.07 8.50
N ALA A 81 15.81 -11.93 9.11
CA ALA A 81 15.40 -13.21 8.52
C ALA A 81 14.60 -13.03 7.21
N LEU A 82 13.74 -12.00 7.14
CA LEU A 82 13.03 -11.63 5.91
C LEU A 82 14.00 -11.16 4.81
N ARG A 83 14.99 -10.33 5.16
CA ARG A 83 16.02 -9.88 4.21
C ARG A 83 16.87 -11.04 3.67
N CYS A 84 17.22 -12.01 4.52
CA CYS A 84 17.91 -13.23 4.07
C CYS A 84 17.10 -14.03 3.05
N ARG A 85 15.77 -13.84 2.98
CA ARG A 85 14.89 -14.42 1.97
C ARG A 85 14.58 -13.48 0.80
N GLY A 86 15.34 -12.40 0.65
CA GLY A 86 15.17 -11.41 -0.41
C GLY A 86 13.99 -10.44 -0.21
N ILE A 87 13.32 -10.48 0.94
CA ILE A 87 12.19 -9.59 1.23
C ILE A 87 12.74 -8.27 1.79
N ARG A 88 12.51 -7.17 1.06
CA ARG A 88 12.85 -5.83 1.52
C ARG A 88 11.91 -5.41 2.65
N VAL A 89 12.48 -5.07 3.80
CA VAL A 89 11.73 -4.65 4.99
C VAL A 89 12.53 -3.60 5.77
N LYS A 90 11.81 -2.67 6.42
CA LYS A 90 12.34 -1.66 7.34
C LYS A 90 11.61 -1.79 8.68
N VAL A 91 12.32 -1.58 9.78
CA VAL A 91 11.70 -1.48 11.11
C VAL A 91 11.08 -0.08 11.25
N ALA A 92 9.80 -0.02 11.57
CA ALA A 92 9.07 1.23 11.69
C ALA A 92 9.47 1.99 12.96
N SER A 93 9.50 3.32 12.88
CA SER A 93 9.62 4.21 14.04
C SER A 93 8.28 4.40 14.76
N ALA A 94 8.31 4.93 15.99
CA ALA A 94 7.10 5.26 16.73
C ALA A 94 6.19 6.24 15.96
N SER A 95 6.75 7.24 15.29
CA SER A 95 6.00 8.19 14.48
C SER A 95 5.35 7.52 13.27
N GLU A 96 6.04 6.57 12.63
CA GLU A 96 5.50 5.78 11.51
C GLU A 96 4.34 4.87 11.99
N MET A 97 4.44 4.31 13.20
CA MET A 97 3.35 3.52 13.82
C MET A 97 2.11 4.38 14.12
N ILE A 98 2.29 5.55 14.71
CA ILE A 98 1.19 6.49 15.01
C ILE A 98 0.52 6.97 13.72
N GLU A 99 1.31 7.25 12.69
CA GLU A 99 0.80 7.67 11.39
C GLU A 99 0.05 6.54 10.67
N LEU A 100 0.49 5.28 10.79
CA LEU A 100 -0.28 4.14 10.33
C LEU A 100 -1.65 4.10 11.01
N ASP A 101 -1.70 4.13 12.33
CA ASP A 101 -2.96 4.03 13.09
C ASP A 101 -3.91 5.16 12.71
N ARG A 102 -3.38 6.39 12.58
CA ARG A 102 -4.13 7.54 12.10
C ARG A 102 -4.74 7.29 10.72
N ARG A 103 -3.99 6.73 9.76
CA ARG A 103 -4.48 6.38 8.41
C ARG A 103 -5.53 5.26 8.45
N LEU A 104 -5.36 4.27 9.32
CA LEU A 104 -6.32 3.18 9.52
C LEU A 104 -7.63 3.66 10.17
N GLY A 105 -7.60 4.82 10.84
CA GLY A 105 -8.78 5.53 11.33
C GLY A 105 -8.92 5.47 12.85
N THR A 106 -7.87 5.82 13.61
CA THR A 106 -7.97 5.90 15.09
C THR A 106 -9.17 6.72 15.57
N ARG A 107 -9.50 7.83 14.90
CA ARG A 107 -10.68 8.67 15.22
C ARG A 107 -12.01 7.93 15.06
N CYS A 108 -12.10 6.97 14.16
CA CYS A 108 -13.30 6.15 13.96
C CYS A 108 -13.62 5.27 15.18
N LEU A 109 -12.64 5.06 16.06
CA LEU A 109 -12.82 4.26 17.27
C LEU A 109 -13.55 5.04 18.37
N GLU A 110 -13.74 6.35 18.27
CA GLU A 110 -14.51 7.12 19.25
C GLU A 110 -15.98 6.65 19.29
N PRO A 111 -16.63 6.57 20.46
CA PRO A 111 -18.01 6.08 20.57
C PRO A 111 -19.01 6.79 19.66
N ALA A 112 -18.88 8.11 19.48
CA ALA A 112 -19.73 8.92 18.60
C ALA A 112 -19.68 8.50 17.12
N ASN A 113 -18.57 7.90 16.70
CA ASN A 113 -18.27 7.50 15.34
C ASN A 113 -18.65 6.03 15.05
N ARG A 114 -19.05 5.28 16.08
CA ARG A 114 -19.43 3.87 15.95
C ARG A 114 -20.87 3.74 15.48
N ARG A 115 -21.11 2.86 14.51
CA ARG A 115 -22.44 2.37 14.15
C ARG A 115 -22.43 0.85 14.24
N TRP A 116 -23.61 0.25 14.23
CA TRP A 116 -23.73 -1.20 14.35
C TRP A 116 -22.98 -1.94 13.23
N ARG A 117 -23.06 -1.46 11.99
CA ARG A 117 -22.51 -2.13 10.80
C ARG A 117 -21.23 -1.50 10.23
N ALA A 118 -20.86 -0.30 10.69
CA ALA A 118 -19.71 0.44 10.17
C ALA A 118 -19.17 1.44 11.20
N LEU A 119 -18.03 2.04 10.92
CA LEU A 119 -17.53 3.24 11.58
C LEU A 119 -17.62 4.43 10.61
N ARG A 120 -17.83 5.63 11.12
CA ARG A 120 -17.91 6.86 10.31
C ARG A 120 -16.91 7.89 10.83
N ASP A 121 -16.23 8.57 9.94
CA ASP A 121 -15.53 9.82 10.22
C ASP A 121 -15.75 10.83 9.09
N ASP A 122 -15.04 11.96 9.15
CA ASP A 122 -15.11 13.01 8.13
C ASP A 122 -14.66 12.55 6.74
N SER A 123 -13.90 11.46 6.68
CA SER A 123 -13.40 10.89 5.43
C SER A 123 -14.33 9.84 4.81
N GLY A 124 -15.40 9.44 5.50
CA GLY A 124 -16.41 8.50 5.00
C GLY A 124 -16.72 7.35 5.96
N TRP A 125 -17.00 6.19 5.38
CA TRP A 125 -17.48 5.00 6.08
C TRP A 125 -16.47 3.86 5.98
N ARG A 126 -16.17 3.23 7.11
CA ARG A 126 -15.33 2.03 7.19
C ARG A 126 -16.18 0.85 7.62
N SER A 127 -16.33 -0.13 6.74
CA SER A 127 -17.03 -1.38 7.01
C SER A 127 -16.04 -2.53 6.98
N THR A 128 -15.93 -3.25 8.09
CA THR A 128 -15.03 -4.39 8.26
C THR A 128 -15.80 -5.69 8.19
N TYR A 129 -15.29 -6.59 7.36
CA TYR A 129 -15.81 -7.94 7.14
C TYR A 129 -14.73 -8.97 7.50
N ALA A 130 -15.15 -10.16 7.89
CA ALA A 130 -14.28 -11.30 8.14
C ALA A 130 -14.25 -12.23 6.93
N TYR A 131 -13.08 -12.77 6.60
CA TYR A 131 -13.01 -13.92 5.70
C TYR A 131 -13.40 -15.18 6.46
N ARG A 132 -14.15 -16.07 5.81
CA ARG A 132 -14.33 -17.43 6.33
C ARG A 132 -12.99 -18.17 6.27
N PRO A 133 -12.62 -18.96 7.28
CA PRO A 133 -11.38 -19.76 7.25
C PRO A 133 -11.19 -20.61 5.99
N VAL A 134 -12.28 -21.18 5.47
CA VAL A 134 -12.31 -22.03 4.26
C VAL A 134 -11.98 -21.22 3.00
N ASP A 135 -12.31 -19.93 2.99
CA ASP A 135 -12.17 -19.04 1.85
C ASP A 135 -10.80 -18.32 1.81
N LEU A 136 -9.93 -18.58 2.78
CA LEU A 136 -8.66 -17.88 2.93
C LEU A 136 -7.61 -18.37 1.92
N THR A 137 -7.76 -17.92 0.68
CA THR A 137 -6.87 -18.21 -0.45
C THR A 137 -6.24 -16.94 -1.00
N SER A 138 -5.15 -17.06 -1.77
CA SER A 138 -4.49 -15.91 -2.41
C SER A 138 -5.42 -15.18 -3.36
N SER A 139 -6.23 -15.91 -4.12
CA SER A 139 -7.24 -15.34 -5.02
C SER A 139 -8.29 -14.54 -4.24
N ALA A 140 -8.83 -15.09 -3.15
CA ALA A 140 -9.82 -14.40 -2.31
C ALA A 140 -9.28 -13.09 -1.70
N LEU A 141 -8.01 -13.10 -1.28
CA LEU A 141 -7.35 -11.90 -0.79
C LEU A 141 -7.12 -10.89 -1.94
N GLY A 142 -6.74 -11.36 -3.13
CA GLY A 142 -6.61 -10.54 -4.33
C GLY A 142 -7.91 -9.83 -4.70
N GLN A 143 -9.04 -10.54 -4.67
CA GLN A 143 -10.35 -10.02 -5.09
C GLN A 143 -10.82 -8.79 -4.31
N ALA A 144 -10.38 -8.61 -3.05
CA ALA A 144 -10.70 -7.38 -2.31
C ALA A 144 -10.19 -6.13 -3.04
N TRP A 145 -9.05 -6.23 -3.73
CA TRP A 145 -8.47 -5.15 -4.51
C TRP A 145 -9.24 -4.82 -5.77
N SER A 146 -10.28 -5.58 -6.14
CA SER A 146 -11.22 -5.23 -7.23
C SER A 146 -12.37 -4.33 -6.79
N LEU A 147 -12.54 -4.12 -5.47
CA LEU A 147 -13.68 -3.38 -4.95
C LEU A 147 -13.59 -1.89 -5.28
N PRO A 148 -14.70 -1.24 -5.71
CA PRO A 148 -14.74 0.19 -5.92
C PRO A 148 -14.78 0.91 -4.56
N ALA A 149 -13.59 1.11 -3.97
CA ALA A 149 -13.42 1.68 -2.65
C ALA A 149 -12.36 2.79 -2.68
N ASP A 150 -12.50 3.75 -1.76
CA ASP A 150 -11.54 4.84 -1.59
C ASP A 150 -10.24 4.29 -0.96
N ALA A 151 -10.36 3.33 -0.05
CA ALA A 151 -9.24 2.57 0.49
C ALA A 151 -9.66 1.17 0.95
N ILE A 152 -8.70 0.25 0.99
CA ILE A 152 -8.86 -1.13 1.45
C ILE A 152 -7.76 -1.41 2.47
N THR A 153 -8.13 -2.01 3.60
CA THR A 153 -7.19 -2.55 4.57
C THR A 153 -7.50 -4.02 4.82
N GLN A 154 -6.58 -4.90 4.48
CA GLN A 154 -6.65 -6.32 4.81
C GLN A 154 -5.76 -6.60 6.01
N ASN A 155 -6.21 -7.41 6.96
CA ASN A 155 -5.43 -7.83 8.11
C ASN A 155 -5.50 -9.34 8.26
N LEU A 156 -4.35 -10.02 8.13
CA LEU A 156 -4.19 -11.41 8.52
C LEU A 156 -3.44 -11.48 9.84
N THR A 157 -4.07 -12.00 10.88
CA THR A 157 -3.43 -12.21 12.17
C THR A 157 -3.16 -13.69 12.40
N ILE A 158 -1.91 -14.02 12.69
CA ILE A 158 -1.43 -15.35 13.04
C ILE A 158 -1.15 -15.35 14.54
N GLY A 159 -1.86 -16.21 15.28
CA GLY A 159 -1.68 -16.39 16.71
C GLY A 159 -0.48 -17.29 17.05
N SER A 160 -0.06 -17.24 18.30
CA SER A 160 0.98 -18.13 18.84
C SER A 160 0.60 -19.62 18.78
N ASP A 161 -0.71 -19.91 18.75
CA ASP A 161 -1.35 -21.22 18.56
C ASP A 161 -1.36 -21.69 17.09
N GLY A 162 -0.85 -20.87 16.16
CA GLY A 162 -0.89 -21.12 14.72
C GLY A 162 -2.25 -20.85 14.06
N GLY A 163 -3.24 -20.40 14.84
CA GLY A 163 -4.55 -20.00 14.34
C GLY A 163 -4.46 -18.73 13.50
N VAL A 164 -5.21 -18.68 12.41
CA VAL A 164 -5.24 -17.52 11.50
C VAL A 164 -6.65 -16.94 11.45
N THR A 165 -6.72 -15.62 11.59
CA THR A 165 -7.94 -14.84 11.33
C THR A 165 -7.66 -13.80 10.27
N ALA A 166 -8.63 -13.51 9.42
CA ALA A 166 -8.48 -12.52 8.37
C ALA A 166 -9.69 -11.59 8.30
N THR A 167 -9.43 -10.29 8.17
CA THR A 167 -10.45 -9.26 7.97
C THR A 167 -10.10 -8.36 6.79
N VAL A 168 -11.12 -7.74 6.21
CA VAL A 168 -10.98 -6.65 5.24
C VAL A 168 -11.87 -5.49 5.66
N THR A 169 -11.26 -4.32 5.83
CA THR A 169 -11.93 -3.05 6.03
C THR A 169 -11.99 -2.32 4.70
N VAL A 170 -13.21 -2.01 4.27
CA VAL A 170 -13.49 -1.25 3.05
C VAL A 170 -13.87 0.17 3.43
N HIS A 171 -13.19 1.15 2.86
CA HIS A 171 -13.47 2.57 3.06
C HIS A 171 -14.17 3.15 1.82
N THR A 172 -15.35 3.71 2.04
CA THR A 172 -16.20 4.28 0.99
C THR A 172 -16.83 5.60 1.42
N ALA A 173 -17.16 6.46 0.47
CA ALA A 173 -17.93 7.69 0.74
C ALA A 173 -19.33 7.44 1.33
N GLN A 174 -19.96 6.31 0.99
CA GLN A 174 -21.30 5.93 1.46
C GLN A 174 -21.26 4.58 2.19
N PRO A 175 -22.17 4.33 3.15
CA PRO A 175 -22.18 3.06 3.89
C PRO A 175 -22.62 1.92 2.96
N ALA A 176 -21.90 0.79 3.03
CA ALA A 176 -22.30 -0.42 2.32
C ALA A 176 -23.58 -1.03 2.93
N THR A 177 -24.57 -1.30 2.10
CA THR A 177 -25.85 -1.93 2.50
C THR A 177 -25.74 -3.46 2.57
N VAL A 178 -24.89 -4.04 1.71
CA VAL A 178 -24.64 -5.48 1.61
C VAL A 178 -23.14 -5.78 1.64
N PRO A 179 -22.72 -7.00 2.02
CA PRO A 179 -21.32 -7.42 1.91
C PRO A 179 -20.84 -7.40 0.45
N PRO A 180 -19.58 -7.04 0.19
CA PRO A 180 -19.04 -6.99 -1.18
C PRO A 180 -18.91 -8.37 -1.86
N SER A 181 -18.95 -9.46 -1.09
CA SER A 181 -18.83 -10.83 -1.58
C SER A 181 -19.45 -11.81 -0.59
N VAL A 182 -19.94 -12.95 -1.09
CA VAL A 182 -20.45 -14.07 -0.27
C VAL A 182 -19.37 -14.73 0.59
N MET A 183 -18.09 -14.50 0.27
CA MET A 183 -16.95 -15.00 1.06
C MET A 183 -16.69 -14.17 2.33
N LEU A 184 -17.35 -13.02 2.45
CA LEU A 184 -17.16 -12.05 3.51
C LEU A 184 -18.34 -12.09 4.50
N GLN A 185 -18.02 -12.32 5.76
CA GLN A 185 -18.98 -12.29 6.86
C GLN A 185 -19.04 -10.89 7.48
N THR A 186 -20.25 -10.41 7.77
CA THR A 186 -20.42 -9.13 8.48
C THR A 186 -19.98 -9.25 9.93
N LEU A 187 -19.53 -8.13 10.51
CA LEU A 187 -19.11 -8.04 11.90
C LEU A 187 -19.94 -7.00 12.67
N PRO A 188 -21.27 -7.16 12.76
CA PRO A 188 -22.13 -6.20 13.45
C PRO A 188 -21.73 -6.07 14.93
N GLY A 189 -21.69 -4.84 15.44
CA GLY A 189 -21.27 -4.51 16.80
C GLY A 189 -19.77 -4.69 17.09
N ARG A 190 -18.99 -5.23 16.15
CA ARG A 190 -17.57 -5.57 16.32
C ARG A 190 -16.63 -4.73 15.45
N GLN A 191 -17.15 -3.73 14.76
CA GLN A 191 -16.43 -2.89 13.80
C GLN A 191 -15.21 -2.18 14.42
N ALA A 192 -15.38 -1.60 15.61
CA ALA A 192 -14.29 -0.91 16.31
C ALA A 192 -13.14 -1.87 16.65
N ALA A 193 -13.46 -3.04 17.21
CA ALA A 193 -12.46 -4.08 17.50
C ALA A 193 -11.78 -4.60 16.23
N ALA A 194 -12.54 -4.75 15.14
CA ALA A 194 -12.01 -5.24 13.87
C ALA A 194 -11.02 -4.26 13.20
N VAL A 195 -11.31 -2.96 13.24
CA VAL A 195 -10.38 -1.91 12.77
C VAL A 195 -9.15 -1.81 13.70
N ALA A 196 -9.38 -1.80 15.01
CA ALA A 196 -8.31 -1.76 16.02
C ALA A 196 -7.35 -2.96 15.95
N ALA A 197 -7.81 -4.13 15.52
CA ALA A 197 -6.94 -5.30 15.33
C ALA A 197 -5.86 -5.10 14.24
N SER A 198 -6.05 -4.14 13.34
CA SER A 198 -5.12 -3.78 12.27
C SER A 198 -4.10 -2.70 12.70
N MET A 199 -4.25 -2.13 13.90
CA MET A 199 -3.44 -1.02 14.41
C MET A 199 -2.26 -1.49 15.29
N CYS A 200 -1.29 -0.62 15.52
CA CYS A 200 -0.11 -0.82 16.37
C CYS A 200 -0.40 -0.78 17.89
N ILE A 201 -1.61 -1.14 18.29
CA ILE A 201 -2.08 -1.18 19.68
C ILE A 201 -2.22 -2.64 20.17
N PRO A 202 -2.43 -2.87 21.49
CA PRO A 202 -2.80 -4.18 21.99
C PRO A 202 -4.00 -4.74 21.22
N ARG A 203 -3.88 -6.00 20.80
CA ARG A 203 -4.88 -6.60 19.91
C ARG A 203 -6.19 -6.85 20.68
N PRO A 204 -7.32 -6.26 20.25
CA PRO A 204 -8.61 -6.58 20.85
C PRO A 204 -9.08 -7.98 20.43
N GLU A 205 -9.90 -8.58 21.27
CA GLU A 205 -10.59 -9.83 20.91
C GLU A 205 -11.82 -9.52 20.05
N ILE A 206 -11.92 -10.16 18.89
CA ILE A 206 -13.09 -10.10 18.03
C ILE A 206 -13.88 -11.38 18.24
N ARG A 207 -14.90 -11.31 19.09
CA ARG A 207 -15.78 -12.46 19.38
C ARG A 207 -16.35 -13.02 18.07
N GLY A 208 -16.55 -14.34 18.00
CA GLY A 208 -17.18 -15.02 16.86
C GLY A 208 -16.41 -14.93 15.54
N LEU A 209 -15.15 -14.47 15.55
CA LEU A 209 -14.29 -14.53 14.37
C LEU A 209 -13.77 -15.95 14.21
N GLY A 210 -14.11 -16.60 13.09
CA GLY A 210 -13.64 -17.95 12.79
C GLY A 210 -12.10 -17.99 12.69
N LYS A 211 -11.49 -18.93 13.41
CA LYS A 211 -10.05 -19.21 13.31
C LYS A 211 -9.82 -20.36 12.34
N GLY A 212 -8.96 -20.13 11.35
CA GLY A 212 -8.48 -21.15 10.42
C GLY A 212 -7.06 -21.59 10.72
N ARG A 213 -6.51 -22.41 9.83
CA ARG A 213 -5.07 -22.69 9.74
C ARG A 213 -4.50 -22.01 8.51
N LEU A 214 -3.23 -21.60 8.60
CA LEU A 214 -2.53 -21.06 7.44
C LEU A 214 -2.36 -22.17 6.39
N GLN A 215 -2.95 -21.98 5.21
CA GLN A 215 -2.77 -22.90 4.10
C GLN A 215 -1.34 -22.77 3.55
N ARG A 216 -0.72 -23.90 3.20
CA ARG A 216 0.57 -23.89 2.49
C ARG A 216 0.38 -23.22 1.13
N GLY A 217 1.35 -22.41 0.72
CA GLY A 217 1.29 -21.71 -0.56
C GLY A 217 0.38 -20.48 -0.59
N LEU A 218 -0.12 -20.00 0.55
CA LEU A 218 -0.80 -18.70 0.61
C LEU A 218 0.18 -17.57 0.31
N ILE A 219 0.14 -17.09 -0.94
CA ILE A 219 0.88 -15.92 -1.41
C ILE A 219 0.08 -14.67 -1.09
N ARG A 220 0.76 -13.64 -0.58
CA ARG A 220 0.23 -12.29 -0.44
C ARG A 220 1.13 -11.33 -1.20
N GLU A 221 0.51 -10.54 -2.06
CA GLU A 221 1.23 -9.51 -2.81
C GLU A 221 1.70 -8.39 -1.88
N VAL A 222 2.96 -8.01 -2.01
CA VAL A 222 3.60 -6.94 -1.24
C VAL A 222 3.88 -5.78 -2.19
N GLY A 223 3.53 -4.56 -1.80
CA GLY A 223 3.73 -3.36 -2.62
C GLY A 223 2.63 -3.13 -3.66
N SER A 224 2.67 -1.99 -4.35
CA SER A 224 1.65 -1.61 -5.33
C SER A 224 1.75 -2.42 -6.62
N SER A 225 0.63 -2.55 -7.33
CA SER A 225 0.60 -3.01 -8.73
C SER A 225 1.29 -2.00 -9.66
N GLY A 226 1.35 -0.73 -9.24
CA GLY A 226 2.07 0.32 -9.96
C GLY A 226 1.30 0.88 -11.14
N VAL A 227 2.01 1.46 -12.11
CA VAL A 227 1.42 2.19 -13.25
C VAL A 227 1.10 1.22 -14.37
N LEU A 228 -0.13 1.24 -14.89
CA LEU A 228 -0.50 0.49 -16.09
C LEU A 228 0.27 1.06 -17.28
N LEU A 229 1.19 0.28 -17.85
CA LEU A 229 1.96 0.66 -19.04
C LEU A 229 1.17 0.33 -20.30
N GLY A 230 0.55 -0.85 -20.34
CA GLY A 230 -0.24 -1.28 -21.48
C GLY A 230 -0.67 -2.74 -21.35
N ARG A 231 -0.71 -3.44 -22.47
CA ARG A 231 -0.90 -4.88 -22.54
C ARG A 231 0.33 -5.55 -23.15
N SER A 232 0.67 -6.74 -22.70
CA SER A 232 1.66 -7.61 -23.33
C SER A 232 1.14 -8.11 -24.68
N ALA A 233 2.02 -8.77 -25.45
CA ALA A 233 1.63 -9.47 -26.67
C ALA A 233 0.59 -10.58 -26.44
N SER A 234 0.56 -11.19 -25.25
CA SER A 234 -0.46 -12.16 -24.83
C SER A 234 -1.81 -11.52 -24.45
N GLY A 235 -1.90 -10.19 -24.44
CA GLY A 235 -3.11 -9.45 -24.06
C GLY A 235 -3.22 -9.18 -22.55
N ASP A 236 -2.28 -9.67 -21.75
CA ASP A 236 -2.23 -9.46 -20.30
C ASP A 236 -1.91 -8.01 -19.97
N ARG A 237 -2.51 -7.47 -18.90
CA ARG A 237 -2.19 -6.12 -18.46
C ARG A 237 -0.81 -6.07 -17.84
N MET A 238 -0.01 -5.10 -18.27
CA MET A 238 1.32 -4.86 -17.74
C MET A 238 1.30 -3.60 -16.86
N SER A 239 1.44 -3.79 -15.56
CA SER A 239 1.59 -2.72 -14.59
C SER A 239 2.96 -2.82 -13.89
N LEU A 240 3.59 -1.67 -13.65
CA LEU A 240 4.92 -1.61 -13.03
C LEU A 240 4.99 -0.48 -12.00
N PRO A 241 5.37 -0.75 -10.74
CA PRO A 241 5.60 0.32 -9.76
C PRO A 241 6.82 1.15 -10.16
N LEU A 242 6.61 2.44 -10.41
CA LEU A 242 7.68 3.38 -10.73
C LEU A 242 8.32 3.99 -9.47
N THR A 243 7.62 3.89 -8.33
CA THR A 243 8.07 4.39 -7.03
C THR A 243 8.39 3.22 -6.10
N ASP A 244 9.42 3.37 -5.27
CA ASP A 244 9.75 2.43 -4.19
C ASP A 244 9.70 3.15 -2.83
N PRO A 245 8.93 2.66 -1.83
CA PRO A 245 8.85 3.30 -0.52
C PRO A 245 10.11 3.09 0.35
N GLY A 246 10.97 2.14 0.00
CA GLY A 246 12.18 1.79 0.75
C GLY A 246 13.47 2.35 0.16
N GLN A 247 13.50 2.77 -1.10
CA GLN A 247 14.71 3.24 -1.79
C GLN A 247 14.42 4.42 -2.73
N HIS A 248 15.49 5.10 -3.14
CA HIS A 248 15.37 6.05 -4.25
C HIS A 248 15.22 5.28 -5.56
N SER A 249 14.32 5.71 -6.43
CA SER A 249 14.05 5.09 -7.72
C SER A 249 14.40 6.05 -8.86
N ARG A 250 15.11 5.55 -9.85
CA ARG A 250 15.41 6.25 -11.11
C ARG A 250 14.70 5.53 -12.23
N VAL A 251 13.80 6.25 -12.90
CA VAL A 251 13.08 5.77 -14.07
C VAL A 251 13.54 6.57 -15.28
N HIS A 252 13.84 5.89 -16.37
CA HIS A 252 14.12 6.52 -17.64
C HIS A 252 13.04 6.13 -18.66
N ILE A 253 12.44 7.13 -19.29
CA ILE A 253 11.43 6.94 -20.34
C ILE A 253 12.01 7.53 -21.63
N ALA A 254 12.39 6.67 -22.56
CA ALA A 254 12.77 7.03 -23.92
C ALA A 254 11.57 6.76 -24.84
N ALA A 255 10.73 7.76 -25.05
CA ALA A 255 9.49 7.61 -25.81
C ALA A 255 8.98 8.94 -26.35
N ASP A 256 8.07 8.86 -27.31
CA ASP A 256 7.33 10.02 -27.81
C ASP A 256 6.50 10.67 -26.70
N ASP A 257 6.26 11.97 -26.85
CA ASP A 257 5.56 12.81 -25.88
C ASP A 257 4.22 12.21 -25.44
N ALA A 258 3.44 11.65 -26.37
CA ALA A 258 2.14 11.07 -26.07
C ALA A 258 2.22 9.84 -25.13
N ILE A 259 3.31 9.07 -25.20
CA ILE A 259 3.54 7.92 -24.32
C ILE A 259 4.07 8.40 -22.97
N ALA A 260 5.07 9.29 -22.97
CA ALA A 260 5.65 9.84 -21.75
C ALA A 260 4.59 10.55 -20.89
N LYS A 261 3.80 11.46 -21.49
CA LYS A 261 2.70 12.18 -20.81
C LYS A 261 1.66 11.24 -20.24
N ARG A 262 1.33 10.15 -20.95
CA ARG A 262 0.40 9.13 -20.47
C ARG A 262 0.93 8.38 -19.26
N ILE A 263 2.20 8.00 -19.25
CA ILE A 263 2.83 7.34 -18.10
C ILE A 263 2.84 8.29 -16.90
N VAL A 264 3.20 9.56 -17.09
CA VAL A 264 3.17 10.58 -16.04
C VAL A 264 1.75 10.78 -15.48
N ALA A 265 0.75 10.96 -16.34
CA ALA A 265 -0.64 11.10 -15.92
C ALA A 265 -1.14 9.88 -15.13
N ARG A 266 -0.83 8.66 -15.60
CA ARG A 266 -1.18 7.42 -14.89
C ARG A 266 -0.43 7.26 -13.57
N THR A 267 0.79 7.79 -13.46
CA THR A 267 1.55 7.85 -12.20
C THR A 267 0.86 8.76 -11.19
N ALA A 268 0.37 9.93 -11.61
CA ALA A 268 -0.44 10.78 -10.74
C ALA A 268 -1.76 10.09 -10.34
N ALA A 269 -2.35 9.32 -11.27
CA ALA A 269 -3.58 8.57 -11.04
C ALA A 269 -3.47 7.45 -10.00
N THR A 270 -2.27 6.92 -9.73
CA THR A 270 -2.06 5.99 -8.60
C THR A 270 -2.01 6.71 -7.25
N GLY A 271 -1.98 8.05 -7.24
CA GLY A 271 -1.96 8.91 -6.06
C GLY A 271 -0.63 9.63 -5.83
N GLU A 272 0.36 9.48 -6.72
CA GLU A 272 1.62 10.21 -6.63
C GLU A 272 1.43 11.72 -6.79
N ARG A 273 2.26 12.50 -6.08
CA ARG A 273 2.33 13.96 -6.21
C ARG A 273 3.56 14.28 -7.04
N ILE A 274 3.35 14.80 -8.23
CA ILE A 274 4.36 14.96 -9.26
C ILE A 274 4.73 16.43 -9.40
N THR A 275 6.04 16.71 -9.51
CA THR A 275 6.53 17.98 -10.06
C THR A 275 7.25 17.71 -11.38
N VAL A 276 6.78 18.33 -12.45
CA VAL A 276 7.46 18.36 -13.74
C VAL A 276 8.37 19.58 -13.78
N HIS A 277 9.65 19.34 -14.00
CA HIS A 277 10.69 20.36 -14.13
C HIS A 277 11.02 20.53 -15.61
N THR A 278 10.67 21.69 -16.17
CA THR A 278 10.75 21.96 -17.60
C THR A 278 10.84 23.46 -17.88
N ALA A 279 11.61 23.84 -18.89
CA ALA A 279 11.65 25.20 -19.42
C ALA A 279 10.50 25.46 -20.41
N ASP A 280 9.86 24.41 -20.94
CA ASP A 280 8.73 24.49 -21.85
C ASP A 280 7.46 23.95 -21.16
N ALA A 281 6.78 24.83 -20.42
CA ALA A 281 5.54 24.46 -19.72
C ALA A 281 4.42 24.04 -20.69
N SER A 282 4.39 24.61 -21.90
CA SER A 282 3.34 24.36 -22.89
C SER A 282 3.33 22.90 -23.36
N ARG A 283 4.52 22.28 -23.47
CA ARG A 283 4.67 20.84 -23.73
C ARG A 283 3.89 20.00 -22.73
N TRP A 284 3.86 20.40 -21.46
CA TRP A 284 3.32 19.58 -20.37
C TRP A 284 1.90 19.97 -19.94
N ASP A 285 1.29 20.99 -20.52
CA ASP A 285 -0.03 21.48 -20.08
C ASP A 285 -1.14 20.42 -20.14
N SER A 286 -1.07 19.49 -21.10
CA SER A 286 -2.03 18.38 -21.21
C SER A 286 -2.09 17.42 -20.02
N VAL A 287 -1.05 17.39 -19.15
CA VAL A 287 -1.02 16.54 -17.94
C VAL A 287 -1.26 17.33 -16.66
N ARG A 288 -1.54 18.63 -16.76
CA ARG A 288 -1.83 19.49 -15.60
C ARG A 288 -3.09 19.02 -14.89
N MET A 289 -2.97 18.69 -13.62
CA MET A 289 -4.05 18.21 -12.76
C MET A 289 -3.68 18.45 -11.27
N PRO A 290 -4.59 18.30 -10.30
CA PRO A 290 -4.33 18.70 -8.91
C PRO A 290 -3.05 18.13 -8.27
N ASN A 291 -2.63 16.93 -8.67
CA ASN A 291 -1.41 16.28 -8.17
C ASN A 291 -0.18 16.44 -9.09
N VAL A 292 -0.26 17.25 -10.15
CA VAL A 292 0.83 17.50 -11.09
C VAL A 292 1.11 19.00 -11.14
N ALA A 293 2.21 19.41 -10.52
CA ALA A 293 2.76 20.75 -10.63
C ALA A 293 3.75 20.81 -11.80
N ILE A 294 3.76 21.91 -12.55
CA ILE A 294 4.72 22.17 -13.64
C ILE A 294 5.49 23.43 -13.25
N THR A 295 6.81 23.38 -13.32
CA THR A 295 7.70 24.49 -12.91
C THR A 295 8.97 24.52 -13.75
N ASP A 296 9.51 25.72 -13.94
CA ASP A 296 10.83 25.99 -14.50
C ASP A 296 11.93 26.01 -13.43
N GLN A 297 11.57 25.81 -12.15
CA GLN A 297 12.50 25.86 -11.03
C GLN A 297 13.04 24.46 -10.68
N PRO A 298 14.29 24.36 -10.19
CA PRO A 298 14.85 23.09 -9.72
C PRO A 298 14.10 22.51 -8.52
N ARG A 299 13.51 23.36 -7.67
CA ARG A 299 12.91 22.95 -6.40
C ARG A 299 11.54 22.31 -6.62
N PRO A 300 11.31 21.05 -6.20
CA PRO A 300 10.00 20.42 -6.31
C PRO A 300 8.94 21.11 -5.45
N ALA A 301 7.67 20.98 -5.85
CA ALA A 301 6.55 21.42 -5.03
C ALA A 301 6.53 20.70 -3.68
N ARG A 302 5.91 21.33 -2.67
CA ARG A 302 5.88 20.77 -1.32
C ARG A 302 5.15 19.42 -1.31
N GLY A 303 5.82 18.40 -0.77
CA GLY A 303 5.25 17.06 -0.64
C GLY A 303 5.33 16.21 -1.90
N SER A 304 5.99 16.67 -2.96
CA SER A 304 6.21 15.85 -4.16
C SER A 304 6.88 14.53 -3.82
N THR A 305 6.31 13.46 -4.35
CA THR A 305 6.83 12.09 -4.23
C THR A 305 7.64 11.70 -5.47
N VAL A 306 7.36 12.33 -6.61
CA VAL A 306 8.00 12.10 -7.90
C VAL A 306 8.39 13.43 -8.53
N SER A 307 9.62 13.52 -9.06
CA SER A 307 10.00 14.58 -10.00
C SER A 307 10.13 14.01 -11.41
N VAL A 308 9.55 14.67 -12.39
CA VAL A 308 9.74 14.40 -13.81
C VAL A 308 10.70 15.46 -14.36
N VAL A 309 11.77 15.05 -15.01
CA VAL A 309 12.74 15.94 -15.68
C VAL A 309 12.77 15.59 -17.16
N ASP A 310 12.75 16.60 -18.02
CA ASP A 310 12.80 16.41 -19.48
C ASP A 310 14.14 16.85 -20.10
N GLY A 311 15.13 17.12 -19.25
CA GLY A 311 16.49 17.51 -19.61
C GLY A 311 16.75 19.01 -19.52
N THR A 312 15.72 19.87 -19.50
CA THR A 312 15.94 21.33 -19.48
C THR A 312 16.16 21.88 -18.07
N VAL A 313 15.54 21.27 -17.06
CA VAL A 313 15.66 21.66 -15.65
C VAL A 313 15.88 20.42 -14.79
N GLN A 314 16.89 20.47 -13.91
CA GLN A 314 17.22 19.38 -12.99
C GLN A 314 16.46 19.53 -11.67
N ALA A 315 15.98 18.43 -11.09
CA ALA A 315 15.28 18.44 -9.82
C ALA A 315 16.26 18.43 -8.63
N VAL A 316 16.21 19.45 -7.77
CA VAL A 316 17.04 19.59 -6.56
C VAL A 316 16.23 20.15 -5.39
N PRO A 317 16.20 19.51 -4.20
CA PRO A 317 16.83 18.23 -3.89
C PRO A 317 16.14 17.07 -4.62
N ARG A 318 16.86 15.96 -4.83
CA ARG A 318 16.31 14.79 -5.50
C ARG A 318 15.17 14.20 -4.64
N PRO A 319 13.93 14.12 -5.14
CA PRO A 319 12.89 13.40 -4.44
C PRO A 319 13.17 11.89 -4.45
N ARG A 320 12.32 11.12 -3.77
CA ARG A 320 12.43 9.66 -3.73
C ARG A 320 12.42 9.02 -5.11
N THR A 321 11.64 9.53 -6.05
CA THR A 321 11.62 9.00 -7.43
C THR A 321 11.88 10.11 -8.43
N VAL A 322 12.84 9.89 -9.34
CA VAL A 322 13.09 10.78 -10.48
C VAL A 322 12.78 10.02 -11.76
N ILE A 323 11.88 10.57 -12.56
CA ILE A 323 11.55 10.10 -13.90
C ILE A 323 12.22 11.04 -14.89
N SER A 324 13.18 10.53 -15.66
CA SER A 324 13.78 11.27 -16.77
C SER A 324 13.09 10.91 -18.07
N VAL A 325 12.80 11.91 -18.89
CA VAL A 325 12.09 11.74 -20.17
C VAL A 325 12.99 12.22 -21.30
N SER A 326 13.12 11.40 -22.33
CA SER A 326 13.89 11.71 -23.53
C SER A 326 13.19 11.18 -24.79
N PRO A 327 13.54 11.65 -26.00
CA PRO A 327 13.01 11.11 -27.25
C PRO A 327 13.26 9.60 -27.41
N ALA A 328 12.41 8.91 -28.17
CA ALA A 328 12.45 7.45 -28.32
C ALA A 328 13.79 6.88 -28.82
N ALA A 329 14.54 7.63 -29.65
CA ALA A 329 15.82 7.19 -30.19
C ALA A 329 17.03 7.43 -29.25
N THR A 330 16.80 7.88 -28.02
CA THR A 330 17.87 8.20 -27.08
C THR A 330 18.56 6.92 -26.57
N PRO A 331 19.91 6.88 -26.49
CA PRO A 331 20.63 5.73 -25.93
C PRO A 331 20.21 5.42 -24.49
N ARG A 332 20.37 4.15 -24.10
CA ARG A 332 20.08 3.69 -22.73
C ARG A 332 20.87 4.47 -21.70
N VAL A 333 20.19 4.84 -20.63
CA VAL A 333 20.78 5.50 -19.47
C VAL A 333 20.67 4.55 -18.27
N SER A 334 21.69 4.53 -17.41
CA SER A 334 21.64 3.74 -16.18
C SER A 334 20.48 4.21 -15.28
N ALA A 335 19.44 3.40 -15.19
CA ALA A 335 18.25 3.62 -14.39
C ALA A 335 17.81 2.29 -13.73
N ASP A 336 17.03 2.37 -12.65
CA ASP A 336 16.45 1.20 -12.00
C ASP A 336 15.33 0.60 -12.85
N VAL A 337 14.63 1.46 -13.60
CA VAL A 337 13.62 1.10 -14.59
C VAL A 337 13.88 1.87 -15.88
N GLU A 338 13.94 1.15 -17.00
CA GLU A 338 14.02 1.72 -18.33
C GLU A 338 12.74 1.35 -19.11
N ILE A 339 12.11 2.35 -19.72
CA ILE A 339 10.95 2.18 -20.59
C ILE A 339 11.33 2.78 -21.95
N ALA A 340 11.51 1.92 -22.95
CA ALA A 340 11.93 2.35 -24.28
C ALA A 340 10.85 2.04 -25.31
N GLN A 341 10.45 3.04 -26.10
CA GLN A 341 9.56 2.85 -27.23
C GLN A 341 10.31 2.17 -28.38
N THR A 342 9.77 1.05 -28.86
CA THR A 342 10.40 0.24 -29.92
C THR A 342 9.64 0.29 -31.25
N ALA A 343 8.35 0.66 -31.19
CA ALA A 343 7.49 0.90 -32.34
C ALA A 343 6.37 1.88 -31.94
N PRO A 344 5.57 2.42 -32.88
CA PRO A 344 4.43 3.27 -32.54
C PRO A 344 3.50 2.61 -31.52
N GLY A 345 3.41 3.20 -30.32
CA GLY A 345 2.57 2.70 -29.23
C GLY A 345 3.09 1.46 -28.48
N VAL A 346 4.28 0.95 -28.82
CA VAL A 346 4.89 -0.25 -28.18
C VAL A 346 6.09 0.15 -27.35
N VAL A 347 6.08 -0.23 -26.07
CA VAL A 347 7.20 -0.02 -25.13
C VAL A 347 7.74 -1.37 -24.63
N ARG A 348 9.05 -1.43 -24.38
CA ARG A 348 9.73 -2.56 -23.75
C ARG A 348 10.25 -2.18 -22.37
#